data_AF-A0A0F9F4L7-F1
#
_entry.id   AF-A0A0F9F4L7-F1
#
_cell.length_a   1.000
_cell.length_b   1.000
_cell.length_c   1.000
_cell.angle_alpha   90.00
_cell.angle_beta   90.00
_cell.angle_gamma   90.00
#
_symmetry.space_group_name_H-M   'P 1'
#
loop_
_entity.id
_entity.type
_entity.pdbx_description
1 polymer ?
#
loop_
_entity_poly.entity_id
_entity_poly.type
_entity_poly.pdbx_seq_one_letter_code
_entity_poly.pdbx_strand_id
1 'polypeptide(L)' 'MTSIASQCLFCAHFKEDYTCEAFPEEIPEKVLLNKKDHRLEIKGDNGIRWRPSAIGILHPLGPLPT' A
#
# COMPACT_ATOMS: atom_id res chain seq x y z
N MET A 1 9.84 4.11 -19.95
CA MET A 1 9.02 4.49 -18.78
C MET A 1 8.73 3.24 -17.99
N THR A 2 9.46 2.98 -16.90
CA THR A 2 9.14 1.89 -15.97
C THR A 2 8.12 2.43 -14.98
N SER A 3 6.83 2.10 -15.15
CA SER A 3 5.83 2.39 -14.12
C SER A 3 6.17 1.59 -12.87
N ILE A 4 6.34 2.27 -11.74
CA ILE A 4 6.49 1.64 -10.43
C ILE A 4 5.10 1.25 -9.95
N ALA A 5 4.89 -0.03 -9.65
CA ALA A 5 3.63 -0.52 -9.10
C ALA A 5 3.40 0.04 -7.68
N SER A 6 2.16 0.40 -7.36
CA SER A 6 1.78 0.91 -6.04
C SER A 6 2.01 -0.12 -4.93
N GLN A 7 2.46 0.33 -3.76
CA GLN A 7 2.53 -0.47 -2.54
C GLN A 7 1.20 -1.01 -2.07
N CYS A 8 0.12 -0.33 -2.42
CA CYS A 8 -1.22 -0.73 -2.06
C CYS A 8 -1.60 -2.04 -2.78
N LEU A 9 -1.20 -2.23 -4.04
CA LEU A 9 -1.48 -3.47 -4.80
C LEU A 9 -0.92 -4.74 -4.14
N PHE A 10 0.13 -4.60 -3.33
CA PHE A 10 0.76 -5.71 -2.62
C PHE A 10 0.37 -5.78 -1.14
N CYS A 11 -0.56 -4.93 -0.70
CA CYS A 11 -1.03 -4.89 0.68
C CYS A 11 -2.23 -5.82 0.89
N ALA A 12 -2.28 -6.53 2.01
CA ALA A 12 -3.40 -7.38 2.41
C ALA A 12 -4.70 -6.60 2.68
N HIS A 13 -4.60 -5.29 2.88
CA HIS A 13 -5.72 -4.40 3.20
C HIS A 13 -6.32 -3.69 1.98
N PHE A 14 -5.67 -3.79 0.81
CA PHE A 14 -6.08 -3.03 -0.36
C PHE A 14 -7.33 -3.62 -1.02
N LYS A 15 -8.24 -2.72 -1.41
CA LYS A 15 -9.49 -3.04 -2.11
C LYS A 15 -9.46 -2.44 -3.51
N GLU A 16 -10.18 -3.05 -4.44
CA GLU A 16 -10.18 -2.69 -5.87
C GLU A 16 -10.71 -1.27 -6.14
N ASP A 17 -11.42 -0.66 -5.18
CA ASP A 17 -11.97 0.70 -5.23
C ASP A 17 -10.99 1.78 -4.71
N TYR A 18 -9.70 1.46 -4.58
CA TYR A 18 -8.67 2.36 -4.05
C TYR A 18 -8.87 2.77 -2.59
N THR A 19 -9.49 1.90 -1.78
CA THR A 19 -9.66 2.07 -0.34
C THR A 19 -8.95 0.97 0.48
N CYS A 20 -8.88 1.16 1.79
CA CYS A 20 -8.49 0.13 2.75
C CYS A 20 -8.99 0.48 4.17
N GLU A 21 -8.81 -0.39 5.17
CA GLU A 21 -9.24 -0.07 6.55
C GLU A 21 -8.52 1.15 7.14
N ALA A 22 -7.29 1.44 6.69
CA ALA A 22 -6.54 2.62 7.11
C ALA A 22 -7.10 3.92 6.51
N PHE A 23 -7.64 3.84 5.29
CA PHE A 23 -8.19 4.95 4.52
C PHE A 23 -9.52 4.50 3.89
N PRO A 24 -10.61 4.50 4.67
CA PRO A 24 -11.89 3.90 4.26
C PRO A 24 -12.62 4.70 3.18
N GLU A 25 -12.34 6.00 3.04
CA GLU A 25 -12.93 6.85 1.99
C GLU A 25 -12.12 6.80 0.70
N GLU A 26 -10.80 7.03 0.78
CA GLU A 26 -9.88 7.00 -0.36
C GLU A 26 -8.43 6.94 0.15
N ILE A 27 -7.59 6.12 -0.47
CA ILE A 27 -6.15 6.14 -0.18
C ILE A 27 -5.53 7.45 -0.69
N PRO A 28 -4.87 8.25 0.16
CA PRO A 28 -4.27 9.50 -0.27
C PRO A 28 -3.29 9.31 -1.44
N GLU A 29 -3.33 10.17 -2.45
CA GLU A 29 -2.48 10.06 -3.65
C GLU A 29 -0.99 9.83 -3.32
N LYS A 30 -0.47 10.53 -2.31
CA LYS A 30 0.93 10.37 -1.89
C LYS A 30 1.24 8.97 -1.38
N VAL A 31 0.28 8.28 -0.77
CA VAL A 31 0.42 6.88 -0.34
C VAL A 31 0.25 5.94 -1.53
N LEU A 32 -0.76 6.19 -2.37
CA LEU A 32 -1.07 5.37 -3.55
C LEU A 32 0.07 5.39 -4.59
N LEU A 33 0.72 6.54 -4.79
CA LEU A 33 1.83 6.74 -5.72
C LEU A 33 3.21 6.51 -5.11
N ASN A 34 3.32 5.80 -3.99
CA ASN A 34 4.58 5.47 -3.31
C ASN A 34 5.43 6.69 -2.87
N LYS A 35 4.83 7.88 -2.75
CA LYS A 35 5.51 9.09 -2.20
C LYS A 35 5.57 9.07 -0.66
N LYS A 36 4.77 8.22 -0.02
CA LYS A 36 4.77 7.95 1.43
C LYS A 36 4.71 6.45 1.65
N ASP A 37 5.68 5.92 2.38
CA ASP A 37 5.74 4.52 2.78
C ASP A 37 4.71 4.23 3.88
N HIS A 38 3.76 3.34 3.60
CA HIS A 38 2.70 2.99 4.55
C HIS A 38 3.09 1.84 5.51
N ARG A 39 4.34 1.37 5.45
CA ARG A 39 4.97 0.61 6.54
C ARG A 39 5.25 1.50 7.75
N LEU A 40 5.36 2.81 7.51
CA LEU A 40 5.50 3.81 8.55
C LEU A 40 4.14 4.32 9.00
N GLU A 41 4.13 4.99 10.16
CA GLU A 41 2.95 5.65 10.66
C GLU A 41 2.55 6.85 9.81
N ILE A 42 1.26 6.95 9.48
CA ILE A 42 0.69 8.08 8.78
C ILE A 42 -0.45 8.64 9.62
N LYS A 43 -0.40 9.93 9.94
CA LYS A 43 -1.47 10.59 10.67
C LYS A 43 -2.83 10.35 9.97
N GLY A 44 -3.76 9.72 10.68
CA GLY A 44 -5.11 9.42 10.18
C GLY A 44 -5.29 8.04 9.56
N ASP A 45 -4.28 7.16 9.61
CA ASP A 45 -4.33 5.78 9.06
C ASP A 45 -5.03 4.74 9.95
N ASN A 46 -5.80 5.19 10.95
CA ASN A 46 -6.45 4.35 11.95
C ASN A 46 -5.50 3.40 12.72
N GLY A 47 -4.19 3.68 12.75
CA GLY A 47 -3.19 2.84 13.40
C GLY A 47 -2.89 1.54 12.63
N ILE A 48 -3.33 1.43 11.39
CA ILE A 48 -3.15 0.25 10.56
C ILE A 48 -1.83 0.39 9.79
N ARG A 49 -1.09 -0.70 9.68
CA ARG A 49 0.20 -0.75 8.96
C ARG A 49 0.07 -1.64 7.74
N TRP A 50 0.88 -1.33 6.73
CA TRP A 50 1.02 -2.19 5.58
C TRP A 50 1.39 -3.63 5.99
N ARG A 51 0.75 -4.61 5.36
CA ARG A 51 1.07 -6.04 5.48
C ARG A 51 1.05 -6.67 4.09
N PRO A 52 1.95 -7.61 3.78
CA PRO A 52 1.97 -8.23 2.46
C PRO A 52 0.72 -9.08 2.21
N SER A 53 0.14 -8.97 1.02
CA SER A 53 -0.86 -9.93 0.50
C SER A 53 -0.17 -11.20 -0.03
N ALA A 54 -0.94 -12.24 -0.36
CA ALA A 54 -0.38 -13.44 -1.00
C ALA A 54 0.38 -13.11 -2.30
N ILE A 55 -0.12 -12.13 -3.08
CA ILE A 55 0.55 -11.63 -4.28
C ILE A 55 1.84 -10.89 -3.91
N GLY A 56 1.82 -10.06 -2.86
CA GLY A 56 3.00 -9.36 -2.36
C GLY A 56 4.13 -10.29 -1.90
N ILE A 57 3.79 -11.48 -1.39
CA ILE A 57 4.77 -12.51 -0.98
C ILE A 57 5.40 -13.19 -2.20
N LEU A 58 4.61 -13.44 -3.25
CA LEU A 58 5.03 -14.21 -4.43
C LEU A 58 5.63 -13.35 -5.55
N HIS A 59 5.63 -12.03 -5.42
CA HIS A 59 6.16 -11.13 -6.43
C HIS A 59 7.69 -11.32 -6.58
N PRO A 60 8.24 -11.44 -7.81
CA PRO A 60 9.64 -11.81 -8.05
C PRO A 60 10.68 -10.80 -7.52
N LEU A 61 10.26 -9.60 -7.14
CA LEU A 61 11.11 -8.59 -6.49
C LEU A 61 10.98 -8.56 -4.95
N GLY A 62 10.21 -9.49 -4.35
CA GLY A 62 9.90 -9.50 -2.92
C GLY A 62 8.92 -8.39 -2.52
N PRO A 63 8.63 -8.23 -1.20
CA PRO A 63 7.90 -7.06 -0.72
C PRO A 63 8.63 -5.79 -1.19
N LEU A 64 7.90 -4.77 -1.63
CA LEU A 64 8.49 -3.57 -2.23
C LEU A 64 9.67 -3.07 -1.39
N PRO A 65 10.85 -2.83 -2.00
CA PRO A 65 12.02 -2.37 -1.27
C PRO A 65 11.71 -1.05 -0.52
N THR A 66 12.36 -0.89 0.64
CA THR A 66 12.35 0.32 1.47
C THR A 66 12.91 1.52 0.73
#